data_AF-A0A3D3LU59-F1
#
_entry.id   AF-A0A3D3LU59-F1
#
_cell.length_a   1.000
_cell.length_b   1.000
_cell.length_c   1.000
_cell.angle_alpha   90.00
_cell.angle_beta   90.00
_cell.angle_gamma   90.00
#
_symmetry.space_group_name_H-M   'P 1'
#
loop_
_entity.id
_entity.type
_entity.pdbx_description
1 polymer ?
#
loop_
_entity_poly.entity_id
_entity_poly.type
_entity_poly.pdbx_seq_one_letter_code
_entity_poly.pdbx_strand_id
1 'polypeptide(L)' 'EIQVTFNTQGREGEQTKEILVYTNDPSNSQIMLKISCNIDPNM' A
#
# COMPACT_ATOMS: atom_id res chain seq x y z
N GLU A 1 12.49 -8.74 -1.14
CA GLU A 1 11.81 -7.46 -1.41
C GLU A 1 10.41 -7.75 -1.92
N ILE A 2 9.40 -6.93 -1.57
CA ILE A 2 8.03 -7.01 -2.13
C ILE A 2 7.86 -5.80 -3.05
N GLN A 3 7.91 -6.03 -4.35
CA GLN A 3 7.69 -4.97 -5.35
C GLN A 3 6.19 -4.71 -5.52
N VAL A 4 5.79 -3.44 -5.46
CA VAL A 4 4.40 -3.01 -5.67
C VAL A 4 4.34 -1.83 -6.63
N THR A 5 3.32 -1.81 -7.48
CA THR A 5 3.05 -0.71 -8.41
C THR A 5 1.67 -0.14 -8.14
N PHE A 6 1.56 1.19 -8.15
CA PHE A 6 0.31 1.90 -7.91
C PHE A 6 0.00 2.85 -9.06
N ASN A 7 -1.12 2.61 -9.75
CA ASN A 7 -1.60 3.51 -10.80
C ASN A 7 -2.37 4.68 -10.18
N THR A 8 -1.88 5.90 -10.40
CA THR A 8 -2.49 7.15 -9.92
C THR A 8 -3.51 7.74 -10.91
N GLN A 9 -3.58 7.25 -12.15
CA GLN A 9 -4.48 7.79 -13.17
C GLN A 9 -5.94 7.74 -12.71
N GLY A 10 -6.64 8.88 -12.84
CA GLY A 10 -8.04 9.03 -12.45
C GLY A 10 -8.29 9.03 -10.94
N ARG A 11 -7.25 9.20 -10.12
CA ARG A 11 -7.35 9.30 -8.65
C ARG A 11 -6.85 10.68 -8.20
N GLU A 12 -7.41 11.16 -7.10
CA GLU A 12 -7.07 12.45 -6.51
C GLU A 12 -7.17 12.39 -4.98
N GLY A 13 -6.52 13.32 -4.30
CA GLY A 13 -6.57 13.44 -2.85
C GLY A 13 -5.89 12.29 -2.10
N GLU A 14 -6.25 12.12 -0.83
CA GLU A 14 -5.65 11.12 0.05
C GLU A 14 -6.00 9.68 -0.40
N GLN A 15 -4.98 8.87 -0.58
CA GLN A 15 -5.09 7.46 -0.89
C GLN A 15 -4.36 6.65 0.18
N THR A 16 -5.14 5.86 0.93
CA THR A 16 -4.61 4.82 1.82
C THR A 16 -4.81 3.44 1.20
N LYS A 17 -3.78 2.60 1.27
CA LYS A 17 -3.79 1.20 0.83
C LYS A 17 -3.10 0.33 1.88
N GLU A 18 -3.59 -0.88 2.01
CA GLU A 18 -3.08 -1.86 2.97
C GLU A 18 -2.69 -3.13 2.22
N ILE A 19 -1.51 -3.65 2.54
CA ILE A 19 -1.03 -4.94 2.07
C ILE A 19 -0.98 -5.86 3.28
N LEU A 20 -1.77 -6.94 3.21
CA LEU A 20 -1.78 -7.97 4.23
C LEU A 20 -0.89 -9.12 3.78
N VAL A 21 0.17 -9.38 4.52
CA VAL A 21 1.12 -10.46 4.24
C VAL A 21 0.88 -11.59 5.22
N TYR A 22 0.57 -12.77 4.69
CA TYR A 22 0.51 -14.01 5.46
C TYR A 22 1.83 -14.75 5.34
N THR A 23 2.43 -15.10 6.47
CA THR A 23 3.73 -15.77 6.52
C THR A 23 3.68 -16.99 7.44
N ASN A 24 4.69 -17.85 7.33
CA ASN A 24 4.91 -18.96 8.24
C ASN A 24 5.87 -18.62 9.40
N ASP A 25 6.21 -17.35 9.62
CA ASP A 25 6.86 -16.91 10.86
C ASP A 25 5.86 -17.05 12.01
N PRO A 26 6.10 -17.92 13.01
CA PRO A 26 5.17 -18.13 14.12
C PRO A 26 4.99 -16.89 15.01
N SER A 27 5.94 -15.96 14.98
CA SER A 27 5.86 -14.70 15.73
C SER A 27 5.15 -13.60 14.93
N ASN A 28 5.21 -13.66 13.60
CA ASN A 28 4.67 -12.65 12.68
C ASN A 28 3.90 -13.31 11.52
N SER A 29 2.91 -14.12 11.85
CA SER A 29 2.12 -14.88 10.86
C SER A 29 1.25 -13.99 9.98
N GLN A 30 0.96 -12.78 10.44
CA GLN A 30 0.24 -11.74 9.70
C GLN A 30 0.91 -10.38 9.90
N ILE A 31 1.29 -9.74 8.80
CA ILE A 31 1.93 -8.42 8.79
C ILE A 31 1.05 -7.48 7.97
N MET A 32 0.73 -6.30 8.52
CA MET A 32 0.00 -5.25 7.82
C MET A 32 0.98 -4.13 7.42
N LEU A 33 1.10 -3.89 6.12
CA LEU A 33 1.88 -2.78 5.57
C LEU A 33 0.90 -1.71 5.07
N LYS A 34 0.93 -0.54 5.70
CA LYS A 34 0.11 0.61 5.30
C LYS A 34 0.91 1.55 4.40
N ILE A 35 0.34 1.92 3.27
CA ILE A 35 0.89 2.87 2.31
C ILE A 35 -0.11 4.00 2.16
N SER A 36 0.36 5.23 2.34
CA SER A 36 -0.44 6.46 2.19
C SER A 36 0.24 7.41 1.21
N CYS A 37 -0.53 8.02 0.32
CA CYS A 37 -0.09 9.12 -0.51
C CYS A 37 -1.21 10.15 -0.68
N ASN A 38 -0.84 11.35 -1.12
CA ASN A 38 -1.79 12.37 -1.57
C ASN A 38 -1.54 12.59 -3.07
N ILE A 39 -2.56 12.40 -3.90
CA ILE A 39 -2.45 12.59 -5.34
C ILE A 39 -2.90 14.01 -5.68
N ASP A 40 -1.97 14.81 -6.18
CA ASP A 40 -2.27 16.11 -6.76
C ASP A 40 -2.64 15.92 -8.25
N PRO A 41 -3.90 16.17 -8.65
CA PRO A 41 -4.31 16.04 -10.04
C PRO A 41 -3.73 17.12 -10.97
N ASN A 42 -3.05 18.13 -10.41
CA ASN A 42 -2.50 19.27 -11.16
C ASN A 42 -0.96 19.25 -11.27
N MET A 43 -0.30 18.22 -10.74
CA MET A 43 1.15 18.01 -10.87
C MET A 43 1.51 17.04 -11.99
#